data_AF-L0KWD5-F1
#
_entry.id   AF-L0KWD5-F1
#
_cell.length_a   1.000
_cell.length_b   1.000
_cell.length_c   1.000
_cell.angle_alpha   90.00
_cell.angle_beta   90.00
_cell.angle_gamma   90.00
#
_symmetry.space_group_name_H-M   'P 1'
#
loop_
_entity.id
_entity.type
_entity.pdbx_description
1 polymer ?
#
loop_
_entity_poly.entity_id
_entity_poly.type
_entity_poly.pdbx_seq_one_letter_code
_entity_poly.pdbx_strand_id
1 'polypeptide(L)'
;MLFETEATNLLTKAKRSVIERDNVTAEQVSYEALDFGVSPLEVIELGFIEGMKVLGDLFEHGDIDIQDIFAASFTMNAGIDVLRPYIMASADNACAFEDLVLRI
;
A
#
# COMPACT_ATOMS: atom_id res chain seq x y z
N MET A 1 14.84 -0.52 -20.10
CA MET A 1 15.06 0.65 -19.21
C MET A 1 13.78 1.42 -18.88
N LEU A 2 12.63 1.19 -19.53
CA LEU A 2 11.37 1.93 -19.25
C LEU A 2 10.47 1.28 -18.18
N PHE A 3 10.53 -0.05 -18.00
CA PHE A 3 9.66 -0.76 -17.04
C PHE A 3 9.97 -0.45 -15.56
N GLU A 4 11.23 -0.22 -15.22
CA GLU A 4 11.68 0.00 -13.84
C GLU A 4 11.25 1.38 -13.30
N THR A 5 11.15 2.37 -14.18
CA THR A 5 10.66 3.72 -13.83
C THR A 5 9.16 3.70 -13.53
N GLU A 6 8.37 2.94 -14.29
CA GLU A 6 6.91 2.91 -14.10
C GLU A 6 6.51 2.22 -12.80
N ALA A 7 7.16 1.09 -12.47
CA ALA A 7 6.96 0.44 -11.17
C ALA A 7 7.30 1.40 -10.01
N THR A 8 8.42 2.11 -10.09
CA THR A 8 8.83 3.09 -9.07
C THR A 8 7.81 4.23 -8.92
N ASN A 9 7.22 4.69 -10.03
CA ASN A 9 6.18 5.73 -10.01
C ASN A 9 4.90 5.23 -9.31
N LEU A 10 4.48 4.00 -9.58
CA LEU A 10 3.31 3.39 -8.95
C LEU A 10 3.51 3.18 -7.45
N LEU A 11 4.68 2.70 -7.02
CA LEU A 11 5.02 2.58 -5.60
C LEU A 11 5.01 3.95 -4.89
N THR A 12 5.54 4.98 -5.55
CA THR A 12 5.52 6.35 -5.02
C THR A 12 4.09 6.88 -4.92
N LYS A 13 3.23 6.60 -5.90
CA LYS A 13 1.81 6.99 -5.91
C LYS A 13 1.04 6.25 -4.81
N ALA A 14 1.29 4.96 -4.60
CA ALA A 14 0.72 4.17 -3.50
C ALA A 14 1.14 4.69 -2.13
N LYS A 15 2.41 5.06 -1.95
CA LYS A 15 2.87 5.71 -0.71
C LYS A 15 2.13 7.02 -0.45
N ARG A 16 2.01 7.86 -1.47
CA ARG A 16 1.35 9.16 -1.35
C ARG A 16 -0.14 9.05 -1.05
N SER A 17 -0.85 8.09 -1.65
CA SER A 17 -2.28 7.92 -1.41
C SER A 17 -2.57 7.69 0.08
N VAL A 18 -1.73 6.90 0.76
CA VAL A 18 -1.86 6.68 2.21
C VAL A 18 -1.57 7.94 3.02
N ILE A 19 -0.47 8.65 2.71
CA ILE A 19 -0.11 9.90 3.39
C ILE A 19 -1.21 10.97 3.21
N GLU A 20 -1.84 11.01 2.04
CA GLU A 20 -2.90 11.96 1.69
C GLU A 20 -4.31 11.47 2.09
N ARG A 21 -4.43 10.23 2.61
CA ARG A 21 -5.69 9.57 3.00
C ARG A 21 -6.69 9.49 1.83
N ASP A 22 -6.18 9.26 0.63
CA ASP A 22 -6.94 9.17 -0.61
C ASP A 22 -7.22 7.71 -1.01
N ASN A 23 -8.41 7.24 -0.64
CA ASN A 23 -8.89 5.89 -0.95
C ASN A 23 -9.00 5.64 -2.46
N VAL A 24 -9.43 6.65 -3.23
CA VAL A 24 -9.67 6.52 -4.66
C VAL A 24 -8.34 6.30 -5.37
N THR A 25 -7.33 7.11 -5.03
CA THR A 25 -5.99 6.94 -5.58
C THR A 25 -5.36 5.61 -5.16
N ALA A 26 -5.59 5.14 -3.93
CA ALA A 26 -5.10 3.85 -3.45
C ALA A 26 -5.70 2.66 -4.22
N GLU A 27 -6.99 2.68 -4.54
CA GLU A 27 -7.61 1.67 -5.39
C GLU A 27 -7.09 1.73 -6.83
N GLN A 28 -7.02 2.94 -7.40
CA GLN A 28 -6.54 3.15 -8.77
C GLN A 28 -5.12 2.65 -8.97
N VAL A 29 -4.20 3.00 -8.08
CA VAL A 29 -2.81 2.56 -8.19
C VAL A 29 -2.66 1.05 -8.01
N SER A 30 -3.53 0.41 -7.20
CA SER A 30 -3.58 -1.05 -7.10
C SER A 30 -3.99 -1.71 -8.42
N TYR A 31 -5.01 -1.17 -9.12
CA TYR A 31 -5.38 -1.68 -10.44
C TYR A 31 -4.27 -1.43 -11.48
N GLU A 32 -3.70 -0.23 -11.51
CA GLU A 32 -2.59 0.10 -12.40
C GLU A 32 -1.40 -0.86 -12.17
N ALA A 33 -1.04 -1.12 -10.91
CA ALA A 33 0.03 -2.05 -10.57
C ALA A 33 -0.21 -3.46 -11.12
N LEU A 34 -1.45 -3.96 -11.03
CA LEU A 34 -1.84 -5.25 -11.61
C LEU A 34 -1.72 -5.25 -13.14
N ASP A 35 -2.19 -4.18 -13.79
CA ASP A 35 -2.12 -4.04 -15.25
C ASP A 35 -0.68 -3.96 -15.78
N PHE A 36 0.20 -3.29 -15.03
CA PHE A 36 1.63 -3.19 -15.37
C PHE A 36 2.48 -4.38 -14.90
N GLY A 37 1.87 -5.36 -14.22
CA GLY A 37 2.56 -6.57 -13.74
C GLY A 37 3.53 -6.32 -12.58
N VAL A 38 3.32 -5.24 -11.81
CA VAL A 38 4.04 -4.98 -10.56
C VAL A 38 3.54 -5.97 -9.51
N SER A 39 4.45 -6.48 -8.68
CA SER A 39 4.07 -7.43 -7.63
C SER A 39 3.09 -6.77 -6.64
N PRO A 40 1.90 -7.37 -6.39
CA PRO A 40 0.96 -6.86 -5.39
C PRO A 40 1.59 -6.73 -4.00
N LEU A 41 2.50 -7.63 -3.64
CA LEU A 41 3.20 -7.58 -2.36
C LEU A 41 4.15 -6.39 -2.29
N GLU A 42 4.87 -6.08 -3.38
CA GLU A 42 5.75 -4.90 -3.44
C GLU A 42 4.95 -3.59 -3.31
N VAL A 43 3.75 -3.51 -3.89
CA VAL A 43 2.86 -2.33 -3.73
C VAL A 43 2.48 -2.12 -2.27
N ILE A 44 2.20 -3.20 -1.55
CA ILE A 44 1.85 -3.14 -0.13
C ILE A 44 3.08 -2.74 0.70
N GLU A 45 4.20 -3.45 0.54
CA GLU A 45 5.39 -3.28 1.36
C GLU A 45 6.13 -1.97 1.08
N LEU A 46 6.36 -1.66 -0.19
CA LEU A 46 7.16 -0.50 -0.62
C LEU A 46 6.31 0.75 -0.91
N GLY A 47 5.00 0.59 -1.06
CA GLY A 47 4.05 1.67 -1.25
C GLY A 47 3.28 1.97 0.03
N PHE A 48 2.24 1.19 0.31
CA PHE A 48 1.28 1.51 1.37
C PHE A 48 1.89 1.51 2.78
N ILE A 49 2.70 0.50 3.13
CA ILE A 49 3.36 0.42 4.44
C ILE A 49 4.36 1.57 4.62
N GLU A 50 5.10 1.93 3.57
CA GLU A 50 6.00 3.11 3.61
C GLU A 50 5.25 4.43 3.78
N GLY A 51 4.01 4.52 3.29
CA GLY A 51 3.12 5.66 3.56
C GLY A 51 2.67 5.68 5.03
N MET A 52 2.30 4.53 5.57
CA MET A 52 1.90 4.40 6.96
C MET A 52 3.04 4.72 7.93
N LYS A 53 4.28 4.32 7.64
CA LYS A 53 5.46 4.68 8.45
C LYS A 53 5.62 6.18 8.60
N VAL A 54 5.47 6.93 7.51
CA VAL A 54 5.55 8.41 7.54
C VAL A 54 4.48 9.00 8.45
N LEU A 55 3.25 8.48 8.40
CA LEU A 55 2.19 8.93 9.31
C LEU A 55 2.45 8.51 10.76
N GLY A 56 3.02 7.31 10.98
CA GLY A 56 3.48 6.89 12.30
C GLY A 56 4.47 7.87 12.90
N ASP A 57 5.48 8.27 12.13
CA ASP A 57 6.46 9.28 12.56
C ASP A 57 5.77 10.60 12.88
N LEU A 58 4.87 11.10 12.03
CA LEU A 58 4.13 12.34 12.28
C LEU A 58 3.26 12.26 13.53
N PHE A 59 2.66 11.11 13.81
CA PHE A 59 1.86 10.88 15.01
C PHE A 59 2.73 10.89 16.27
N GLU A 60 3.91 10.25 16.24
CA GLU A 60 4.87 10.27 17.34
C GLU A 60 5.38 11.68 17.66
N HIS A 61 5.53 12.53 16.64
CA HIS A 61 5.91 13.94 16.80
C HIS A 61 4.74 14.85 17.21
N GLY A 62 3.50 14.35 17.17
CA GLY A 62 2.29 15.10 17.50
C GLY A 62 1.80 16.04 16.40
N ASP A 63 2.25 15.84 15.15
CA ASP A 63 1.84 16.63 13.98
C ASP A 63 0.47 16.21 13.43
N ILE A 64 0.06 14.97 13.71
CA ILE A 64 -1.25 14.40 13.36
C ILE A 64 -1.85 13.67 14.56
N ASP A 65 -3.15 13.37 14.50
CA ASP A 65 -3.83 12.65 15.58
C ASP A 65 -4.22 11.21 15.22
N ILE A 66 -4.91 10.52 16.13
CA ILE A 66 -5.33 9.13 15.91
C ILE A 66 -6.41 8.99 14.83
N GLN A 67 -7.21 10.03 14.56
CA GLN A 67 -8.21 10.00 13.48
C GLN A 67 -7.53 9.95 12.12
N ASP A 68 -6.41 10.66 11.99
CA ASP A 68 -5.57 10.61 10.80
C ASP A 68 -5.00 9.21 10.54
N ILE A 69 -4.52 8.54 11.59
CA ILE A 69 -4.04 7.15 11.50
C ILE A 69 -5.16 6.20 11.08
N PHE A 70 -6.37 6.36 11.63
CA PHE A 70 -7.51 5.54 11.21
C PHE A 70 -7.89 5.79 9.75
N ALA A 71 -7.93 7.04 9.30
CA ALA A 71 -8.22 7.37 7.92
C ALA A 71 -7.22 6.72 6.96
N ALA A 72 -5.92 6.81 7.27
CA ALA A 72 -4.88 6.18 6.47
C ALA A 72 -4.96 4.65 6.47
N SER A 73 -5.37 4.04 7.58
CA SER A 73 -5.62 2.59 7.66
C SER A 73 -6.75 2.17 6.72
N PHE A 74 -7.85 2.94 6.65
CA PHE A 74 -8.91 2.69 5.68
C PHE A 74 -8.44 2.85 4.24
N THR A 75 -7.62 3.86 3.95
CA THR A 75 -7.00 4.06 2.63
C THR A 75 -6.13 2.88 2.21
N MET A 76 -5.28 2.41 3.11
CA MET A 76 -4.44 1.24 2.88
C MET A 76 -5.31 0.00 2.63
N ASN A 77 -6.36 -0.21 3.43
CA ASN A 77 -7.27 -1.34 3.26
C ASN A 77 -7.98 -1.32 1.91
N ALA A 78 -8.41 -0.15 1.42
CA ALA A 78 -9.03 -0.02 0.09
C ALA A 78 -8.08 -0.50 -1.02
N GLY A 79 -6.80 -0.11 -0.97
CA GLY A 79 -5.78 -0.59 -1.90
C GLY A 79 -5.50 -2.09 -1.76
N ILE A 80 -5.40 -2.61 -0.53
CA ILE A 80 -5.15 -4.03 -0.26
C ILE A 80 -6.34 -4.90 -0.71
N ASP A 81 -7.57 -4.44 -0.54
CA ASP A 81 -8.78 -5.20 -0.92
C ASP A 81 -8.79 -5.51 -2.42
N VAL A 82 -8.27 -4.61 -3.25
CA VAL A 82 -8.07 -4.82 -4.69
C VAL A 82 -7.00 -5.87 -4.97
N LEU A 83 -5.90 -5.84 -4.23
CA LEU A 83 -4.74 -6.71 -4.44
C LEU A 83 -4.91 -8.13 -3.85
N ARG A 84 -5.68 -8.25 -2.76
CA ARG A 84 -5.90 -9.48 -2.00
C ARG A 84 -6.29 -10.70 -2.87
N PRO A 85 -7.29 -10.63 -3.76
CA PRO A 85 -7.65 -11.79 -4.59
C PRO A 85 -6.50 -12.29 -5.47
N TYR A 86 -5.61 -11.40 -5.92
CA TYR A 86 -4.46 -11.74 -6.76
C TYR A 86 -3.29 -12.34 -5.96
N ILE A 87 -3.11 -11.88 -4.72
CA ILE A 87 -2.15 -12.46 -3.77
C ILE A 87 -2.56 -13.88 -3.43
N MET A 88 -3.84 -14.09 -3.08
CA MET A 88 -4.35 -15.41 -2.68
C MET A 88 -4.42 -16.41 -3.84
N ALA A 89 -4.44 -15.95 -5.09
CA ALA A 89 -4.35 -16.80 -6.27
C ALA A 89 -2.95 -17.43 -6.45
N SER A 90 -1.93 -16.91 -5.77
CA SER A 90 -0.55 -17.42 -5.79
C SER A 90 -0.19 -18.02 -4.41
N ALA A 91 0.05 -19.32 -4.36
CA ALA A 91 0.34 -20.03 -3.10
C ALA A 91 1.60 -19.52 -2.39
N ASP A 92 2.61 -19.06 -3.14
CA ASP A 92 3.85 -18.50 -2.59
C ASP A 92 3.62 -17.10 -1.98
N ASN A 93 2.74 -16.29 -2.56
CA ASN A 93 2.44 -14.94 -2.08
C ASN A 93 1.45 -14.94 -0.91
N ALA A 94 0.61 -15.97 -0.79
CA ALA A 94 -0.34 -16.11 0.31
C ALA A 94 0.38 -16.24 1.66
N CYS A 95 1.41 -17.09 1.76
CA CYS A 95 2.22 -17.23 2.97
C CYS A 95 2.90 -15.91 3.37
N ALA A 96 3.47 -15.19 2.40
CA ALA A 96 4.15 -13.92 2.66
C ALA A 96 3.20 -12.82 3.16
N PHE A 97 1.98 -12.77 2.63
CA PHE A 97 0.97 -11.81 3.06
C PHE A 97 0.43 -12.12 4.46
N GLU A 98 0.22 -13.40 4.80
CA GLU A 98 -0.16 -13.80 6.17
C GLU A 98 0.91 -13.40 7.18
N ASP A 99 2.20 -13.63 6.87
CA ASP A 99 3.32 -13.19 7.71
C ASP A 99 3.39 -11.66 7.84
N LEU A 100 3.02 -10.91 6.80
CA LEU A 100 3.01 -9.45 6.82
C LEU A 100 1.90 -8.87 7.71
N VAL A 101 0.72 -9.47 7.69
CA VAL A 101 -0.48 -8.95 8.38
C VAL A 101 -0.59 -9.46 9.83
N LEU A 102 -0.09 -10.67 10.13
CA LEU A 102 -0.28 -11.31 11.44
C LEU A 102 0.91 -11.13 12.40
N ARG A 103 2.00 -10.46 11.99
CA ARG A 103 3.11 -10.08 12.87
C ARG A 103 2.81 -8.76 13.59
N ILE A 104 1.87 -8.78 14.53
CA ILE A 104 1.62 -7.70 15.49
C ILE A 104 1.84 -8.24 16.90
#